data_AF-A0A8H2ZGL0-F1
#
_entry.id   AF-A0A8H2ZGL0-F1
#
_cell.length_a   1.000
_cell.length_b   1.000
_cell.length_c   1.000
_cell.angle_alpha   90.00
_cell.angle_beta   90.00
_cell.angle_gamma   90.00
#
_symmetry.space_group_name_H-M   'P 1'
#
loop_
_entity.id
_entity.type
_entity.pdbx_description
1 polymer ?
#
loop_
_entity_poly.entity_id
_entity_poly.type
_entity_poly.pdbx_seq_one_letter_code
_entity_poly.pdbx_strand_id
1 'polypeptide(L)'
;MDHPDSYNGKSGFKYFSSFMSLNESSFTIPYSLLNANLKQHEIFVEQETNKMKLMLKDINDMMISGTIDGEEQALVELNALIKNVNTFEKELHIKVDKEGQLLKRIKHRTAFYNEMNNNYLKGDNISIIDWYQKYTNLLIADYLIRNCTLEQQQRVVEETHDKDTCNPGVLFLKQQHMEDLLDTDILIRANTISTALTGEHDLNPLMEWIQHNKQMLAKKRSPLEFKANFQRYIELLLRFDLGGAIHCLQTCLFTYIGDHFDEVTGACGLLVYMERCVEQVTYNEKILQDEGETCDIHYNEHKSGTVFSNQDVAYRYFFNRSPPMDYSQSINSKNPINAANVQHIFNAKNLEKYTTLLDQNSWLKLNELFLDEYYSMYKIPKNDPLLIYISMGISAMKTKECLHNHPSIDPRYNVLEHYSTADKLENQCPVCSEYFAPLSEKLPYAHHTESKLFENPVMLPSGNVFDSAILKLLAKTLRKKGIVKLNRNEVIDPIKKIVYNESDFITMYPT
;
A
#
# COMPACT_ATOMS: atom_id res chain seq x y z
N MET A 1 30.64 -25.83 -7.61
CA MET A 1 30.44 -27.22 -8.03
C MET A 1 29.13 -27.67 -7.45
N ASP A 2 28.05 -27.51 -8.24
CA ASP A 2 26.84 -28.32 -8.15
C ASP A 2 26.37 -28.42 -9.61
N HIS A 3 26.44 -29.62 -10.15
CA HIS A 3 26.02 -29.93 -11.52
C HIS A 3 24.50 -29.73 -11.60
N PRO A 4 23.98 -28.91 -12.53
CA PRO A 4 22.55 -28.94 -12.80
C PRO A 4 22.26 -30.24 -13.55
N ASP A 5 21.48 -31.08 -12.89
CA ASP A 5 20.97 -32.35 -13.38
C ASP A 5 20.49 -32.28 -14.82
N SER A 6 20.93 -33.28 -15.58
CA SER A 6 20.31 -33.71 -16.83
C SER A 6 18.88 -34.18 -16.54
N TYR A 7 17.92 -33.27 -16.56
CA TYR A 7 16.50 -33.63 -16.67
C TYR A 7 16.02 -33.47 -18.10
N ASN A 8 15.73 -34.63 -18.70
CA ASN A 8 15.09 -34.83 -19.99
C ASN A 8 13.87 -33.92 -20.23
N GLY A 9 13.85 -33.31 -21.42
CA GLY A 9 12.66 -33.10 -22.25
C GLY A 9 11.33 -32.71 -21.57
N LYS A 10 11.19 -31.47 -21.11
CA LYS A 10 9.88 -30.84 -21.04
C LYS A 10 9.87 -29.63 -21.97
N SER A 11 9.11 -29.75 -23.06
CA SER A 11 8.82 -28.67 -24.00
C SER A 11 7.87 -27.64 -23.38
N GLY A 12 8.14 -27.12 -22.18
CA GLY A 12 7.25 -26.19 -21.47
C GLY A 12 8.02 -25.11 -20.72
N PHE A 13 7.32 -24.17 -20.09
CA PHE A 13 7.98 -23.11 -19.33
C PHE A 13 8.81 -23.71 -18.17
N LYS A 14 10.14 -23.55 -18.25
CA LYS A 14 11.12 -24.19 -17.35
C LYS A 14 10.86 -23.92 -15.86
N TYR A 15 10.26 -22.77 -15.53
CA TYR A 15 10.01 -22.31 -14.16
C TYR A 15 8.53 -22.24 -13.81
N PHE A 16 7.67 -22.99 -14.52
CA PHE A 16 6.22 -22.94 -14.32
C PHE A 16 5.79 -23.25 -12.88
N SER A 17 6.39 -24.25 -12.25
CA SER A 17 6.10 -24.59 -10.85
C SER A 17 6.41 -23.42 -9.91
N SER A 18 7.61 -22.83 -10.02
CA SER A 18 8.02 -21.68 -9.20
C SER A 18 7.13 -20.45 -9.45
N PHE A 19 6.76 -20.20 -10.71
CA PHE A 19 5.85 -19.12 -11.07
C PHE A 19 4.44 -19.32 -10.49
N MET A 20 3.93 -20.56 -10.51
CA MET A 20 2.66 -20.88 -9.86
C MET A 20 2.72 -20.71 -8.34
N SER A 21 3.84 -21.07 -7.69
CA SER A 21 4.02 -20.83 -6.26
C SER A 21 3.98 -19.34 -5.91
N LEU A 22 4.54 -18.46 -6.76
CA LEU A 22 4.44 -17.01 -6.56
C LEU A 22 3.00 -16.49 -6.65
N ASN A 23 2.16 -17.15 -7.44
CA ASN A 23 0.77 -16.76 -7.67
C ASN A 23 -0.25 -17.60 -6.88
N GLU A 24 0.21 -18.38 -5.90
CA GLU A 24 -0.65 -19.29 -5.10
C GLU A 24 -1.75 -18.53 -4.33
N SER A 25 -1.45 -17.32 -3.86
CA SER A 25 -2.42 -16.46 -3.15
C SER A 25 -3.65 -16.17 -4.00
N SER A 26 -3.49 -16.03 -5.32
CA SER A 26 -4.58 -15.81 -6.28
C SER A 26 -5.57 -16.97 -6.28
N PHE A 27 -5.19 -18.20 -5.95
CA PHE A 27 -6.13 -19.32 -5.86
C PHE A 27 -6.61 -19.59 -4.43
N THR A 28 -5.81 -19.20 -3.44
CA THR A 28 -6.08 -19.52 -2.05
C THR A 28 -7.31 -18.78 -1.52
N ILE A 29 -7.50 -17.52 -1.90
CA ILE A 29 -8.64 -16.71 -1.47
C ILE A 29 -9.98 -17.38 -1.82
N PRO A 30 -10.33 -17.60 -3.10
CA PRO A 30 -11.63 -18.17 -3.45
C PRO A 30 -11.79 -19.61 -2.95
N TYR A 31 -10.70 -20.39 -2.90
CA TYR A 31 -10.74 -21.75 -2.36
C TYR A 31 -11.03 -21.78 -0.85
N SER A 32 -10.39 -20.89 -0.09
CA SER A 32 -10.60 -20.79 1.36
C SER A 32 -12.01 -20.31 1.70
N LEU A 33 -12.52 -19.33 0.95
CA LEU A 33 -13.88 -18.82 1.08
C LEU A 33 -14.91 -19.91 0.76
N LEU A 34 -14.76 -20.62 -0.36
CA LEU A 34 -15.64 -21.72 -0.74
C LEU A 34 -15.70 -22.79 0.37
N ASN A 35 -14.56 -23.20 0.90
CA ASN A 35 -14.51 -24.19 1.99
C ASN A 35 -15.14 -23.69 3.30
N ALA A 36 -14.94 -22.41 3.64
CA ALA A 36 -15.55 -21.82 4.84
C ALA A 36 -17.08 -21.73 4.68
N ASN A 37 -17.53 -21.28 3.52
CA ASN A 37 -18.94 -21.12 3.19
C ASN A 37 -19.65 -22.48 3.17
N LEU A 38 -19.06 -23.52 2.56
CA LEU A 38 -19.65 -24.86 2.53
C LEU A 38 -19.95 -25.39 3.94
N LYS A 39 -19.01 -25.24 4.88
CA LYS A 39 -19.23 -25.64 6.28
C LYS A 39 -20.36 -24.84 6.94
N GLN A 40 -20.42 -23.53 6.68
CA GLN A 40 -21.51 -22.69 7.20
C GLN A 40 -22.86 -23.06 6.61
N HIS A 41 -22.91 -23.41 5.32
CA HIS A 41 -24.12 -23.82 4.63
C HIS A 41 -24.59 -25.19 5.10
N GLU A 42 -23.68 -26.13 5.36
CA GLU A 42 -24.01 -27.44 5.98
C GLU A 42 -24.70 -27.24 7.34
N ILE A 43 -24.12 -26.41 8.21
CA ILE A 43 -24.71 -26.08 9.52
C ILE A 43 -26.08 -25.42 9.35
N PHE A 44 -26.20 -24.47 8.44
CA PHE A 44 -27.45 -23.77 8.18
C PHE A 44 -28.56 -24.70 7.68
N VAL A 45 -28.24 -25.59 6.73
CA VAL A 45 -29.18 -26.60 6.21
C VAL A 45 -29.62 -27.54 7.33
N GLU A 46 -28.70 -27.99 8.18
CA GLU A 46 -29.04 -28.84 9.32
C GLU A 46 -29.96 -28.13 10.32
N GLN A 47 -29.67 -26.87 10.66
CA GLN A 47 -30.48 -26.06 11.58
C GLN A 47 -31.91 -25.86 11.06
N GLU A 48 -32.08 -25.41 9.82
CA GLU A 48 -33.41 -25.19 9.24
C GLU A 48 -34.16 -26.51 9.03
N THR A 49 -33.47 -27.60 8.64
CA THR A 49 -34.08 -28.93 8.53
C THR A 49 -34.62 -29.42 9.88
N ASN A 50 -33.86 -29.23 10.97
CA ASN A 50 -34.28 -29.64 12.31
C ASN A 50 -35.45 -28.79 12.81
N LYS A 51 -35.45 -27.49 12.54
CA LYS A 51 -36.57 -26.58 12.84
C LYS A 51 -37.84 -27.01 12.12
N MET A 52 -37.78 -27.33 10.83
CA MET A 52 -38.93 -27.80 10.05
C MET A 52 -39.46 -29.15 10.57
N LYS A 53 -38.57 -30.07 10.98
CA LYS A 53 -38.97 -31.34 11.60
C LYS A 53 -39.73 -31.13 12.91
N LEU A 54 -39.31 -30.18 13.74
CA LEU A 54 -40.00 -29.84 14.99
C LEU A 54 -41.39 -29.27 14.71
N MET A 55 -41.50 -28.29 13.80
CA MET A 55 -42.80 -27.73 13.41
C MET A 55 -43.76 -28.80 12.86
N LEU A 56 -43.26 -29.72 12.02
CA LEU A 56 -44.06 -30.84 11.52
C LEU A 56 -44.55 -31.76 12.63
N LYS A 57 -43.72 -32.00 13.65
CA LYS A 57 -44.10 -32.80 14.82
C LYS A 57 -45.20 -32.08 15.61
N ASP A 58 -45.03 -30.79 15.88
CA ASP A 58 -46.01 -30.00 16.64
C ASP A 58 -47.37 -29.94 15.90
N ILE A 59 -47.36 -29.77 14.58
CA ILE A 59 -48.55 -29.85 13.72
C ILE A 59 -49.23 -31.22 13.85
N ASN A 60 -48.46 -32.31 13.83
CA ASN A 60 -48.98 -33.65 13.97
C ASN A 60 -49.58 -33.89 15.37
N ASP A 61 -48.93 -33.41 16.42
CA ASP A 61 -49.40 -33.52 17.80
C ASP A 61 -50.70 -32.70 18.01
N MET A 62 -50.81 -31.52 17.40
CA MET A 62 -52.03 -30.70 17.40
C MET A 62 -53.19 -31.38 16.65
N MET A 63 -52.93 -32.00 15.50
CA MET A 63 -53.95 -32.76 14.76
C MET A 63 -54.43 -34.01 15.51
N ILE A 64 -53.54 -34.72 16.22
CA ILE A 64 -53.90 -35.91 17.00
C ILE A 64 -54.82 -35.58 18.17
N SER A 65 -54.77 -34.35 18.71
CA SER A 65 -55.64 -33.91 19.80
C SER A 65 -57.14 -33.88 19.44
N GLY A 66 -57.49 -33.79 18.15
CA GLY A 66 -58.86 -33.84 17.64
C GLY A 66 -59.77 -32.69 18.10
N THR A 67 -59.20 -31.56 18.52
CA THR A 67 -59.94 -30.37 18.95
C THR A 67 -60.04 -29.34 17.82
N ILE A 68 -61.17 -28.63 17.71
CA ILE A 68 -61.38 -27.59 16.67
C ILE A 68 -60.33 -26.47 16.78
N ASP A 69 -59.97 -26.07 18.01
CA ASP A 69 -58.90 -25.08 18.26
C ASP A 69 -57.51 -25.60 17.85
N GLY A 70 -57.22 -26.89 18.09
CA GLY A 70 -55.99 -27.52 17.64
C GLY A 70 -55.88 -27.67 16.12
N GLU A 71 -57.00 -27.90 15.42
CA GLU A 71 -57.04 -27.93 13.95
C GLU A 71 -56.82 -26.52 13.33
N GLU A 72 -57.40 -25.48 13.93
CA GLU A 72 -57.20 -24.09 13.50
C GLU A 72 -55.73 -23.66 13.72
N GLN A 73 -55.15 -24.01 14.88
CA GLN A 73 -53.74 -23.75 15.18
C GLN A 73 -52.79 -24.55 14.27
N ALA A 74 -53.10 -25.81 13.96
CA ALA A 74 -52.33 -26.63 13.01
C ALA A 74 -52.32 -26.03 11.60
N LEU A 75 -53.43 -25.44 11.14
CA LEU A 75 -53.50 -24.73 9.85
C LEU A 75 -52.64 -23.46 9.84
N VAL A 76 -52.60 -22.71 10.95
CA VAL A 76 -51.72 -21.53 11.09
C VAL A 76 -50.25 -21.95 11.02
N GLU A 77 -49.85 -22.97 11.78
CA GLU A 77 -48.47 -23.47 11.77
C GLU A 77 -48.07 -24.12 10.44
N LEU A 78 -49.00 -24.76 9.73
CA LEU A 78 -48.74 -25.27 8.38
C LEU A 78 -48.45 -24.14 7.39
N ASN A 79 -49.20 -23.04 7.45
CA ASN A 79 -48.93 -21.86 6.63
C ASN A 79 -47.59 -21.21 7.00
N ALA A 80 -47.25 -21.18 8.29
CA ALA A 80 -45.94 -20.72 8.76
C ALA A 80 -44.80 -21.61 8.24
N LEU A 81 -44.99 -22.94 8.24
CA LEU A 81 -44.03 -23.89 7.68
C LEU A 81 -43.83 -23.68 6.18
N ILE A 82 -44.90 -23.49 5.40
CA ILE A 82 -44.81 -23.20 3.95
C ILE A 82 -44.01 -21.90 3.72
N LYS A 83 -44.27 -20.85 4.52
CA LYS A 83 -43.52 -19.60 4.44
C LYS A 83 -42.03 -19.79 4.78
N ASN A 84 -41.73 -20.60 5.78
CA ASN A 84 -40.36 -20.92 6.17
C ASN A 84 -39.63 -21.68 5.06
N VAL A 85 -40.26 -22.68 4.44
CA VAL A 85 -39.68 -23.43 3.30
C VAL A 85 -39.39 -22.50 2.12
N ASN A 86 -40.33 -21.63 1.75
CA ASN A 86 -40.12 -20.65 0.67
C ASN A 86 -38.99 -19.65 0.99
N THR A 87 -38.83 -19.28 2.26
CA THR A 87 -37.74 -18.37 2.69
C THR A 87 -36.40 -19.09 2.64
N PHE A 88 -36.35 -20.32 3.14
CA PHE A 88 -35.17 -21.18 3.09
C PHE A 88 -34.72 -21.45 1.66
N GLU A 89 -35.64 -21.75 0.73
CA GLU A 89 -35.35 -21.92 -0.69
C GLU A 89 -34.68 -20.67 -1.29
N LYS A 90 -35.22 -19.48 -1.01
CA LYS A 90 -34.63 -18.21 -1.48
C LYS A 90 -33.22 -17.98 -0.92
N GLU A 91 -33.02 -18.25 0.37
CA GLU A 91 -31.70 -18.10 0.99
C GLU A 91 -30.69 -19.11 0.44
N LEU A 92 -31.11 -20.34 0.15
CA LEU A 92 -30.27 -21.34 -0.51
C LEU A 92 -29.86 -20.89 -1.92
N HIS A 93 -30.79 -20.36 -2.73
CA HIS A 93 -30.44 -19.83 -4.04
C HIS A 93 -29.39 -18.72 -3.98
N ILE A 94 -29.56 -17.76 -3.06
CA ILE A 94 -28.57 -16.67 -2.86
C ILE A 94 -27.20 -17.22 -2.47
N LYS A 95 -27.16 -18.26 -1.61
CA LYS A 95 -25.91 -18.91 -1.20
C LYS A 95 -25.26 -19.65 -2.37
N VAL A 96 -26.04 -20.40 -3.16
CA VAL A 96 -25.56 -21.13 -4.35
C VAL A 96 -24.99 -20.16 -5.39
N ASP A 97 -25.66 -19.04 -5.65
CA ASP A 97 -25.18 -18.04 -6.60
C ASP A 97 -23.82 -17.45 -6.18
N LYS A 98 -23.64 -17.19 -4.88
CA LYS A 98 -22.35 -16.73 -4.33
C LYS A 98 -21.24 -17.77 -4.51
N GLU A 99 -21.50 -19.05 -4.23
CA GLU A 99 -20.50 -20.10 -4.46
C GLU A 99 -20.21 -20.29 -5.96
N GLY A 100 -21.24 -20.15 -6.80
CA GLY A 100 -21.10 -20.19 -8.25
C GLY A 100 -20.13 -19.12 -8.77
N GLN A 101 -20.14 -17.92 -8.19
CA GLN A 101 -19.19 -16.86 -8.52
C GLN A 101 -17.75 -17.23 -8.13
N LEU A 102 -17.54 -17.80 -6.94
CA LEU A 102 -16.20 -18.25 -6.51
C LEU A 102 -15.65 -19.36 -7.41
N LEU A 103 -16.49 -20.34 -7.76
CA LEU A 103 -16.13 -21.41 -8.70
C LEU A 103 -15.81 -20.86 -10.09
N LYS A 104 -16.59 -19.88 -10.56
CA LYS A 104 -16.34 -19.17 -11.82
C LYS A 104 -14.94 -18.55 -11.80
N ARG A 105 -14.56 -17.82 -10.76
CA ARG A 105 -13.22 -17.21 -10.62
C ARG A 105 -12.10 -18.27 -10.67
N ILE A 106 -12.23 -19.35 -9.90
CA ILE A 106 -11.24 -20.44 -9.88
C ILE A 106 -11.07 -21.04 -11.28
N LYS A 107 -12.18 -21.28 -12.00
CA LYS A 107 -12.16 -21.82 -13.37
C LYS A 107 -11.48 -20.86 -14.35
N HIS A 108 -11.79 -19.56 -14.29
CA HIS A 108 -11.17 -18.56 -15.17
C HIS A 108 -9.67 -18.40 -14.90
N ARG A 109 -9.26 -18.35 -13.63
CA ARG A 109 -7.84 -18.32 -13.25
C ARG A 109 -7.09 -19.57 -13.74
N THR A 110 -7.69 -20.74 -13.55
CA THR A 110 -7.09 -22.01 -14.03
C THR A 110 -6.91 -21.99 -15.55
N ALA A 111 -7.91 -21.52 -16.30
CA ALA A 111 -7.80 -21.36 -17.75
C ALA A 111 -6.70 -20.37 -18.15
N PHE A 112 -6.61 -19.23 -17.46
CA PHE A 112 -5.62 -18.18 -17.72
C PHE A 112 -4.17 -18.67 -17.56
N TYR A 113 -3.83 -19.39 -16.48
CA TYR A 113 -2.46 -19.92 -16.32
C TYR A 113 -2.18 -21.14 -17.22
N ASN A 114 -3.22 -21.92 -17.56
CA ASN A 114 -3.07 -23.02 -18.54
C ASN A 114 -2.82 -22.49 -19.96
N GLU A 115 -3.42 -21.36 -20.34
CA GLU A 115 -3.15 -20.66 -21.60
C GLU A 115 -1.65 -20.36 -21.73
N MET A 116 -1.04 -19.77 -20.70
CA MET A 116 0.41 -19.53 -20.65
C MET A 116 1.22 -20.80 -20.92
N ASN A 117 0.98 -21.86 -20.14
CA ASN A 117 1.74 -23.10 -20.26
C ASN A 117 1.59 -23.73 -21.65
N ASN A 118 0.38 -23.69 -22.22
CA ASN A 118 0.10 -24.17 -23.56
C ASN A 118 0.82 -23.36 -24.64
N ASN A 119 0.93 -22.04 -24.48
CA ASN A 119 1.64 -21.17 -25.43
C ASN A 119 3.15 -21.45 -25.41
N TYR A 120 3.73 -21.69 -24.23
CA TYR A 120 5.12 -22.17 -24.11
C TYR A 120 5.32 -23.55 -24.74
N LEU A 121 4.34 -24.45 -24.61
CA LEU A 121 4.38 -25.78 -25.25
C LEU A 121 4.39 -25.69 -26.78
N LYS A 122 3.71 -24.69 -27.34
CA LYS A 122 3.64 -24.45 -28.79
C LYS A 122 4.82 -23.62 -29.32
N GLY A 123 5.58 -22.96 -28.46
CA GLY A 123 6.64 -22.02 -28.87
C GLY A 123 6.10 -20.74 -29.52
N ASP A 124 4.87 -20.34 -29.21
CA ASP A 124 4.23 -19.15 -29.78
C ASP A 124 4.60 -17.89 -28.99
N ASN A 125 5.68 -17.23 -29.40
CA ASN A 125 6.18 -16.03 -28.74
C ASN A 125 5.18 -14.86 -28.74
N ILE A 126 4.32 -14.74 -29.76
CA ILE A 126 3.37 -13.63 -29.86
C ILE A 126 2.30 -13.78 -28.78
N SER A 127 1.72 -14.97 -28.67
CA SER A 127 0.72 -15.27 -27.64
C SER A 127 1.30 -15.26 -26.22
N ILE A 128 2.60 -15.57 -26.05
CA ILE A 128 3.28 -15.42 -24.76
C ILE A 128 3.39 -13.94 -24.36
N ILE A 129 3.75 -13.07 -25.31
CA ILE A 129 3.85 -11.62 -25.05
C ILE A 129 2.48 -11.04 -24.70
N ASP A 130 1.42 -11.40 -25.45
CA ASP A 130 0.05 -11.01 -25.16
C ASP A 130 -0.40 -11.44 -23.75
N TRP A 131 -0.06 -12.68 -23.36
CA TRP A 131 -0.33 -13.16 -22.01
C TRP A 131 0.38 -12.35 -20.91
N TYR A 132 1.66 -12.00 -21.11
CA TYR A 132 2.38 -11.16 -20.15
C TYR A 132 1.82 -9.74 -20.05
N GLN A 133 1.28 -9.20 -21.16
CA GLN A 133 0.56 -7.92 -21.12
C GLN A 133 -0.71 -8.02 -20.27
N LYS A 134 -1.52 -9.08 -20.45
CA LYS A 134 -2.69 -9.34 -19.60
C LYS A 134 -2.31 -9.52 -18.13
N TYR A 135 -1.26 -10.29 -17.86
CA TYR A 135 -0.76 -10.47 -16.50
C TYR A 135 -0.26 -9.15 -15.89
N THR A 136 0.43 -8.32 -16.66
CA THR A 136 0.84 -6.98 -16.21
C THR A 136 -0.36 -6.10 -15.90
N ASN A 137 -1.40 -6.12 -16.73
CA ASN A 137 -2.65 -5.41 -16.47
C ASN A 137 -3.33 -5.90 -15.18
N LEU A 138 -3.29 -7.20 -14.90
CA LEU A 138 -3.78 -7.77 -13.64
C LEU A 138 -3.01 -7.23 -12.42
N LEU A 139 -1.68 -7.12 -12.52
CA LEU A 139 -0.84 -6.56 -11.46
C LEU A 139 -1.07 -5.07 -11.24
N ILE A 140 -1.28 -4.31 -12.33
CA ILE A 140 -1.66 -2.90 -12.26
C ILE A 140 -3.01 -2.75 -11.57
N ALA A 141 -3.99 -3.58 -11.93
CA ALA A 141 -5.30 -3.56 -11.28
C ALA A 141 -5.22 -3.85 -9.78
N ASP A 142 -4.46 -4.87 -9.37
CA ASP A 142 -4.24 -5.19 -7.95
C ASP A 142 -3.64 -4.00 -7.19
N TYR A 143 -2.60 -3.39 -7.73
CA TYR A 143 -1.97 -2.20 -7.15
C TYR A 143 -2.94 -1.02 -7.03
N LEU A 144 -3.70 -0.74 -8.10
CA LEU A 144 -4.67 0.35 -8.13
C LEU A 144 -5.81 0.13 -7.11
N ILE A 145 -6.27 -1.11 -6.94
CA ILE A 145 -7.35 -1.39 -5.98
C ILE A 145 -6.87 -1.18 -4.55
N ARG A 146 -5.68 -1.66 -4.22
CA ARG A 146 -5.10 -1.58 -2.87
C ARG A 146 -4.73 -0.18 -2.43
N ASN A 147 -4.25 0.66 -3.36
CA ASN A 147 -3.69 1.97 -3.07
C ASN A 147 -4.60 3.14 -3.51
N CYS A 148 -5.88 2.88 -3.79
CA CYS A 148 -6.83 3.91 -4.21
C CYS A 148 -7.31 4.77 -3.03
N THR A 149 -7.21 6.09 -3.16
CA THR A 149 -7.72 7.08 -2.20
C THR A 149 -9.23 7.29 -2.30
N LEU A 150 -9.87 7.82 -1.26
CA LEU A 150 -11.30 8.14 -1.25
C LEU A 150 -11.70 9.11 -2.37
N GLU A 151 -10.87 10.13 -2.64
CA GLU A 151 -11.09 11.08 -3.73
C GLU A 151 -11.09 10.41 -5.11
N GLN A 152 -10.22 9.42 -5.31
CA GLN A 152 -10.20 8.63 -6.55
C GLN A 152 -11.46 7.75 -6.66
N GLN A 153 -11.92 7.15 -5.56
CA GLN A 153 -13.15 6.36 -5.56
C GLN A 153 -14.37 7.22 -5.91
N GLN A 154 -14.50 8.40 -5.31
CA GLN A 154 -15.60 9.34 -5.57
C GLN A 154 -15.64 9.78 -7.03
N ARG A 155 -14.49 10.16 -7.61
CA ARG A 155 -14.40 10.54 -9.03
C ARG A 155 -14.88 9.44 -9.97
N VAL A 156 -14.49 8.19 -9.73
CA VAL A 156 -14.93 7.08 -10.59
C VAL A 156 -16.45 6.87 -10.51
N VAL A 157 -17.04 6.98 -9.31
CA VAL A 157 -18.50 6.87 -9.14
C VAL A 157 -19.23 8.01 -9.87
N GLU A 158 -18.69 9.23 -9.82
CA GLU A 158 -19.24 10.39 -10.53
C GLU A 158 -19.17 10.22 -12.05
N GLU A 159 -18.05 9.73 -12.59
CA GLU A 159 -17.84 9.54 -14.02
C GLU A 159 -18.64 8.38 -14.60
N THR A 160 -18.75 7.27 -13.86
CA THR A 160 -19.39 6.04 -14.36
C THR A 160 -20.88 5.97 -14.08
N HIS A 161 -21.38 6.74 -13.10
CA HIS A 161 -22.72 6.62 -12.53
C HIS A 161 -23.08 5.20 -12.05
N ASP A 162 -22.06 4.35 -11.85
CA ASP A 162 -22.20 2.96 -11.43
C ASP A 162 -21.59 2.78 -10.03
N LYS A 163 -22.44 2.50 -9.04
CA LYS A 163 -21.99 2.28 -7.66
C LYS A 163 -21.14 1.00 -7.52
N ASP A 164 -21.29 0.06 -8.43
CA ASP A 164 -20.51 -1.19 -8.42
C ASP A 164 -19.09 -0.99 -8.97
N THR A 165 -18.84 0.13 -9.67
CA THR A 165 -17.50 0.53 -10.15
C THR A 165 -16.96 1.67 -9.29
N CYS A 166 -16.73 1.40 -8.00
CA CYS A 166 -16.25 2.42 -7.05
C CYS A 166 -14.73 2.60 -7.02
N ASN A 167 -13.97 1.91 -7.88
CA ASN A 167 -12.51 1.88 -7.80
C ASN A 167 -11.86 1.89 -9.20
N PRO A 168 -10.78 2.67 -9.43
CA PRO A 168 -10.11 2.77 -10.72
C PRO A 168 -9.55 1.45 -11.23
N GLY A 169 -9.04 0.58 -10.34
CA GLY A 169 -8.56 -0.74 -10.75
C GLY A 169 -9.70 -1.70 -11.13
N VAL A 170 -10.90 -1.54 -10.54
CA VAL A 170 -12.10 -2.28 -10.96
C VAL A 170 -12.56 -1.80 -12.34
N LEU A 171 -12.61 -0.49 -12.55
CA LEU A 171 -12.91 0.09 -13.86
C LEU A 171 -11.94 -0.44 -14.92
N PHE A 172 -10.64 -0.46 -14.60
CA PHE A 172 -9.60 -0.97 -15.49
C PHE A 172 -9.81 -2.46 -15.82
N LEU A 173 -10.11 -3.32 -14.84
CA LEU A 173 -10.39 -4.74 -15.10
C LEU A 173 -11.62 -4.95 -15.98
N LYS A 174 -12.68 -4.17 -15.78
CA LYS A 174 -13.89 -4.21 -16.62
C LYS A 174 -13.57 -3.88 -18.08
N GLN A 175 -12.77 -2.84 -18.31
CA GLN A 175 -12.33 -2.45 -19.65
C GLN A 175 -11.45 -3.51 -20.32
N GLN A 176 -10.67 -4.25 -19.53
CA GLN A 176 -9.80 -5.32 -20.02
C GLN A 176 -10.48 -6.70 -20.08
N HIS A 177 -11.74 -6.82 -19.62
CA HIS A 177 -12.47 -8.09 -19.50
C HIS A 177 -11.75 -9.16 -18.63
N MET A 178 -11.22 -8.74 -17.48
CA MET A 178 -10.41 -9.57 -16.57
C MET A 178 -10.94 -9.60 -15.13
N GLU A 179 -12.21 -9.30 -14.92
CA GLU A 179 -12.82 -9.16 -13.59
C GLU A 179 -12.77 -10.44 -12.76
N ASP A 180 -12.87 -11.61 -13.41
CA ASP A 180 -12.84 -12.92 -12.75
C ASP A 180 -11.42 -13.34 -12.32
N LEU A 181 -10.38 -12.61 -12.71
CA LEU A 181 -8.98 -12.95 -12.39
C LEU A 181 -8.51 -12.38 -11.04
N LEU A 182 -9.25 -11.46 -10.42
CA LEU A 182 -8.87 -10.82 -9.16
C LEU A 182 -10.04 -10.80 -8.16
N ASP A 183 -9.76 -10.98 -6.87
CA ASP A 183 -10.78 -10.91 -5.81
C ASP A 183 -11.02 -9.45 -5.39
N THR A 184 -11.60 -8.69 -6.31
CA THR A 184 -11.78 -7.24 -6.18
C THR A 184 -12.58 -6.86 -4.93
N ASP A 185 -13.61 -7.63 -4.58
CA ASP A 185 -14.45 -7.41 -3.40
C ASP A 185 -13.66 -7.50 -2.08
N ILE A 186 -12.72 -8.42 -1.99
CA ILE A 186 -11.86 -8.59 -0.80
C ILE A 186 -10.86 -7.44 -0.71
N LEU A 187 -10.23 -7.08 -1.84
CA LEU A 187 -9.24 -6.01 -1.88
C LEU A 187 -9.88 -4.62 -1.63
N ILE A 188 -11.05 -4.37 -2.20
CA ILE A 188 -11.80 -3.13 -1.96
C ILE A 188 -12.17 -3.02 -0.49
N ARG A 189 -12.68 -4.08 0.13
CA ARG A 189 -13.03 -4.05 1.56
C ARG A 189 -11.82 -3.71 2.45
N ALA A 190 -10.65 -4.28 2.14
CA ALA A 190 -9.42 -3.94 2.84
C ALA A 190 -9.07 -2.46 2.67
N ASN A 191 -9.12 -1.97 1.43
CA ASN A 191 -8.79 -0.59 1.11
C ASN A 191 -9.77 0.39 1.75
N THR A 192 -11.09 0.13 1.72
CA THR A 192 -12.11 0.97 2.34
C THR A 192 -11.86 1.16 3.84
N ILE A 193 -11.52 0.07 4.56
CA ILE A 193 -11.18 0.17 5.99
C ILE A 193 -9.88 0.99 6.16
N SER A 194 -8.86 0.70 5.34
CA SER A 194 -7.57 1.42 5.39
C SER A 194 -7.72 2.92 5.15
N THR A 195 -8.51 3.32 4.15
CA THR A 195 -8.75 4.73 3.84
C THR A 195 -9.62 5.42 4.87
N ALA A 196 -10.58 4.72 5.48
CA ALA A 196 -11.34 5.26 6.60
C ALA A 196 -10.43 5.54 7.80
N LEU A 197 -9.48 4.65 8.10
CA LEU A 197 -8.52 4.83 9.19
C LEU A 197 -7.51 5.95 8.91
N THR A 198 -6.99 6.05 7.70
CA THR A 198 -5.88 6.98 7.38
C THR A 198 -6.32 8.34 6.86
N GLY A 199 -7.48 8.41 6.19
CA GLY A 199 -8.01 9.65 5.61
C GLY A 199 -9.06 10.32 6.49
N GLU A 200 -10.07 9.56 6.93
CA GLU A 200 -11.21 10.10 7.68
C GLU A 200 -11.04 9.99 9.20
N HIS A 201 -10.04 9.23 9.67
CA HIS A 201 -9.90 8.84 11.07
C HIS A 201 -11.19 8.22 11.64
N ASP A 202 -11.84 7.34 10.86
CA ASP A 202 -13.04 6.60 11.25
C ASP A 202 -12.73 5.14 11.62
N LEU A 203 -13.10 4.77 12.85
CA LEU A 203 -12.93 3.42 13.40
C LEU A 203 -14.11 2.48 13.10
N ASN A 204 -15.27 3.00 12.68
CA ASN A 204 -16.48 2.18 12.56
C ASN A 204 -16.30 0.98 11.61
N PRO A 205 -15.72 1.13 10.40
CA PRO A 205 -15.52 0.00 9.49
C PRO A 205 -14.58 -1.06 10.06
N LEU A 206 -13.54 -0.64 10.78
CA LEU A 206 -12.60 -1.55 11.45
C LEU A 206 -13.30 -2.32 12.58
N MET A 207 -14.08 -1.63 13.41
CA MET A 207 -14.77 -2.23 14.55
C MET A 207 -15.80 -3.27 14.10
N GLU A 208 -16.56 -2.97 13.04
CA GLU A 208 -17.48 -3.92 12.44
C GLU A 208 -16.74 -5.16 11.93
N TRP A 209 -15.60 -4.98 11.25
CA TRP A 209 -14.78 -6.10 10.78
C TRP A 209 -14.24 -6.95 11.94
N ILE A 210 -13.78 -6.33 13.02
CA ILE A 210 -13.29 -7.02 14.23
C ILE A 210 -14.40 -7.88 14.85
N GLN A 211 -15.63 -7.34 14.94
CA GLN A 211 -16.77 -8.06 15.50
C GLN A 211 -17.09 -9.34 14.71
N HIS A 212 -17.09 -9.26 13.38
CA HIS A 212 -17.31 -10.41 12.51
C HIS A 212 -16.20 -11.47 12.60
N ASN A 213 -14.96 -11.05 12.89
CA ASN A 213 -13.78 -11.94 12.88
C ASN A 213 -13.23 -12.27 14.28
N LYS A 214 -13.99 -11.97 15.34
CA LYS A 214 -13.55 -12.07 16.74
C LYS A 214 -12.96 -13.43 17.13
N GLN A 215 -13.61 -14.52 16.71
CA GLN A 215 -13.12 -15.88 17.03
C GLN A 215 -11.76 -16.18 16.39
N MET A 216 -11.50 -15.63 15.21
CA MET A 216 -10.24 -15.81 14.47
C MET A 216 -9.12 -14.99 15.14
N LEU A 217 -9.41 -13.75 15.50
CA LEU A 217 -8.48 -12.87 16.20
C LEU A 217 -8.11 -13.43 17.58
N ALA A 218 -9.08 -13.99 18.31
CA ALA A 218 -8.84 -14.65 19.59
C ALA A 218 -7.91 -15.87 19.46
N LYS A 219 -8.07 -16.69 18.41
CA LYS A 219 -7.17 -17.83 18.13
C LYS A 219 -5.74 -17.39 17.84
N LYS A 220 -5.57 -16.27 17.12
CA LYS A 220 -4.25 -15.67 16.84
C LYS A 220 -3.66 -14.88 18.01
N ARG A 221 -4.45 -14.60 19.07
CA ARG A 221 -4.11 -13.66 20.15
C ARG A 221 -3.68 -12.29 19.61
N SER A 222 -4.40 -11.79 18.62
CA SER A 222 -4.10 -10.50 18.00
C SER A 222 -4.42 -9.34 18.93
N PRO A 223 -3.54 -8.33 19.07
CA PRO A 223 -3.81 -7.14 19.88
C PRO A 223 -4.73 -6.13 19.19
N LEU A 224 -5.20 -6.42 17.96
CA LEU A 224 -5.95 -5.48 17.13
C LEU A 224 -7.25 -4.98 17.79
N GLU A 225 -8.03 -5.86 18.43
CA GLU A 225 -9.26 -5.47 19.15
C GLU A 225 -8.94 -4.50 20.30
N PHE A 226 -7.87 -4.75 21.05
CA PHE A 226 -7.42 -3.86 22.11
C PHE A 226 -6.97 -2.50 21.54
N LYS A 227 -6.11 -2.50 20.51
CA LYS A 227 -5.57 -1.27 19.91
C LYS A 227 -6.66 -0.39 19.28
N ALA A 228 -7.65 -0.99 18.60
CA ALA A 228 -8.79 -0.25 18.05
C ALA A 228 -9.66 0.38 19.15
N ASN A 229 -9.92 -0.35 20.24
CA ASN A 229 -10.64 0.18 21.39
C ASN A 229 -9.84 1.28 22.12
N PHE A 230 -8.52 1.16 22.18
CA PHE A 230 -7.63 2.17 22.72
C PHE A 230 -7.67 3.45 21.89
N GLN A 231 -7.62 3.35 20.56
CA GLN A 231 -7.77 4.51 19.68
C GLN A 231 -9.15 5.17 19.86
N ARG A 232 -10.23 4.37 19.92
CA ARG A 232 -11.58 4.89 20.19
C ARG A 232 -11.64 5.66 21.51
N TYR A 233 -10.98 5.15 22.54
CA TYR A 233 -10.87 5.82 23.83
C TYR A 233 -10.15 7.17 23.72
N ILE A 234 -9.01 7.23 23.01
CA ILE A 234 -8.29 8.49 22.74
C ILE A 234 -9.20 9.50 22.02
N GLU A 235 -9.92 9.07 20.98
CA GLU A 235 -10.82 9.97 20.22
C GLU A 235 -11.94 10.55 21.09
N LEU A 236 -12.49 9.76 22.01
CA LEU A 236 -13.50 10.24 22.96
C LEU A 236 -12.91 11.26 23.94
N LEU A 237 -11.67 11.04 24.40
CA LEU A 237 -10.96 12.02 25.23
C LEU A 237 -10.68 13.32 24.48
N LEU A 238 -10.25 13.25 23.21
CA LEU A 238 -9.96 14.42 22.39
C LEU A 238 -11.22 15.25 22.11
N ARG A 239 -12.39 14.62 22.06
CA ARG A 239 -13.70 15.28 21.95
C ARG A 239 -14.26 15.77 23.29
N PHE A 240 -13.53 15.59 24.39
CA PHE A 240 -13.96 15.88 25.77
C PHE A 240 -15.25 15.13 26.19
N ASP A 241 -15.60 14.03 25.53
CA ASP A 241 -16.67 13.13 25.96
C ASP A 241 -16.17 12.18 27.04
N LEU A 242 -16.04 12.70 28.25
CA LEU A 242 -15.56 11.95 29.42
C LEU A 242 -16.49 10.79 29.78
N GLY A 243 -17.80 10.95 29.59
CA GLY A 243 -18.79 9.90 29.88
C GLY A 243 -18.59 8.68 28.96
N GLY A 244 -18.49 8.92 27.66
CA GLY A 244 -18.18 7.88 26.67
C GLY A 244 -16.80 7.26 26.90
N ALA A 245 -15.79 8.08 27.20
CA ALA A 245 -14.43 7.59 27.46
C ALA A 245 -14.35 6.66 28.68
N ILE A 246 -15.00 7.03 29.80
CA ILE A 246 -15.06 6.18 31.01
C ILE A 246 -15.79 4.87 30.72
N HIS A 247 -16.91 4.93 29.97
CA HIS A 247 -17.64 3.73 29.58
C HIS A 247 -16.78 2.79 28.72
N CYS A 248 -16.08 3.34 27.72
CA CYS A 248 -15.15 2.58 26.87
C CYS A 248 -14.03 1.94 27.70
N LEU A 249 -13.43 2.70 28.62
CA LEU A 249 -12.39 2.22 29.53
C LEU A 249 -12.87 1.01 30.36
N GLN A 250 -14.05 1.12 30.96
CA GLN A 250 -14.63 0.09 31.83
C GLN A 250 -15.03 -1.18 31.07
N THR A 251 -15.63 -1.02 29.88
CA THR A 251 -16.23 -2.15 29.14
C THR A 251 -15.27 -2.80 28.16
N CYS A 252 -14.34 -2.04 27.57
CA CYS A 252 -13.50 -2.52 26.47
C CYS A 252 -12.01 -2.59 26.80
N LEU A 253 -11.48 -1.74 27.69
CA LEU A 253 -10.04 -1.76 28.04
C LEU A 253 -9.74 -2.63 29.27
N PHE A 254 -10.57 -2.56 30.32
CA PHE A 254 -10.34 -3.36 31.53
C PHE A 254 -10.45 -4.87 31.32
N THR A 255 -11.14 -5.33 30.27
CA THR A 255 -11.14 -6.74 29.87
C THR A 255 -9.74 -7.25 29.53
N TYR A 256 -8.81 -6.35 29.18
CA TYR A 256 -7.44 -6.65 28.79
C TYR A 256 -6.40 -6.26 29.85
N ILE A 257 -6.81 -5.91 31.07
CA ILE A 257 -5.88 -5.43 32.12
C ILE A 257 -4.80 -6.45 32.49
N GLY A 258 -5.10 -7.75 32.34
CA GLY A 258 -4.14 -8.83 32.60
C GLY A 258 -3.00 -8.88 31.58
N ASP A 259 -3.31 -8.61 30.30
CA ASP A 259 -2.34 -8.72 29.19
C ASP A 259 -1.70 -7.36 28.84
N HIS A 260 -2.40 -6.25 29.11
CA HIS A 260 -2.03 -4.89 28.69
C HIS A 260 -2.01 -3.89 29.87
N PHE A 261 -1.47 -4.29 31.02
CA PHE A 261 -1.51 -3.51 32.26
C PHE A 261 -0.93 -2.08 32.13
N ASP A 262 0.26 -1.95 31.52
CA ASP A 262 0.95 -0.66 31.40
C ASP A 262 0.18 0.35 30.53
N GLU A 263 -0.42 -0.14 29.45
CA GLU A 263 -1.18 0.66 28.49
C GLU A 263 -2.52 1.09 29.10
N VAL A 264 -3.21 0.19 29.79
CA VAL A 264 -4.45 0.50 30.52
C VAL A 264 -4.20 1.49 31.66
N THR A 265 -3.11 1.32 32.42
CA THR A 265 -2.70 2.28 33.46
C THR A 265 -2.33 3.64 32.84
N GLY A 266 -1.67 3.61 31.68
CA GLY A 266 -1.41 4.78 30.85
C GLY A 266 -2.70 5.51 30.45
N ALA A 267 -3.71 4.79 29.99
CA ALA A 267 -5.03 5.33 29.66
C ALA A 267 -5.70 5.98 30.89
N CYS A 268 -5.70 5.30 32.04
CA CYS A 268 -6.23 5.89 33.28
C CYS A 268 -5.52 7.19 33.67
N GLY A 269 -4.20 7.25 33.52
CA GLY A 269 -3.44 8.48 33.74
C GLY A 269 -3.76 9.56 32.71
N LEU A 270 -3.91 9.18 31.44
CA LEU A 270 -4.28 10.11 30.36
C LEU A 270 -5.63 10.78 30.63
N LEU A 271 -6.63 10.04 31.14
CA LEU A 271 -7.92 10.62 31.56
C LEU A 271 -7.76 11.79 32.54
N VAL A 272 -6.84 11.66 33.49
CA VAL A 272 -6.62 12.66 34.55
C VAL A 272 -5.82 13.85 34.03
N TYR A 273 -4.87 13.61 33.14
CA TYR A 273 -3.93 14.64 32.66
C TYR A 273 -4.28 15.20 31.26
N MET A 274 -5.42 14.82 30.69
CA MET A 274 -5.78 15.11 29.30
C MET A 274 -5.66 16.59 28.94
N GLU A 275 -6.25 17.49 29.73
CA GLU A 275 -6.22 18.94 29.48
C GLU A 275 -4.78 19.46 29.36
N ARG A 276 -3.87 19.00 30.24
CA ARG A 276 -2.47 19.42 30.22
C ARG A 276 -1.65 18.77 29.12
N CYS A 277 -1.94 17.52 28.78
CA CYS A 277 -1.28 16.85 27.66
C CYS A 277 -1.62 17.53 26.34
N VAL A 278 -2.88 17.92 26.12
CA VAL A 278 -3.31 18.67 24.92
C VAL A 278 -2.62 20.03 24.86
N GLU A 279 -2.60 20.78 25.97
CA GLU A 279 -1.89 22.07 26.05
C GLU A 279 -0.40 21.94 25.71
N GLN A 280 0.26 20.89 26.18
CA GLN A 280 1.68 20.62 25.92
C GLN A 280 1.93 20.19 24.46
N VAL A 281 1.07 19.38 23.86
CA VAL A 281 1.17 19.00 22.44
C VAL A 281 1.00 20.23 21.54
N THR A 282 -0.03 21.06 21.80
CA THR A 282 -0.24 22.31 21.05
C THR A 282 0.92 23.30 21.22
N TYR A 283 1.56 23.34 22.40
CA TYR A 283 2.76 24.15 22.63
C TYR A 283 3.97 23.65 21.83
N ASN A 284 4.20 22.34 21.82
CA ASN A 284 5.30 21.72 21.08
C ASN A 284 5.14 21.87 19.56
N GLU A 285 3.92 21.74 19.04
CA GLU A 285 3.61 21.96 17.61
C GLU A 285 3.88 23.42 17.19
N LYS A 286 3.58 24.40 18.05
CA LYS A 286 3.90 25.81 17.80
C LYS A 286 5.40 26.09 17.77
N ILE A 287 6.18 25.47 18.64
CA ILE A 287 7.65 25.60 18.62
C ILE A 287 8.24 25.02 17.33
N LEU A 288 7.77 23.86 16.88
CA LEU A 288 8.25 23.24 15.64
C LEU A 288 7.88 24.06 14.38
N GLN A 289 6.77 24.79 14.41
CA GLN A 289 6.41 25.74 13.34
C GLN A 289 7.28 27.01 13.38
N ASP A 290 7.60 27.53 14.56
CA ASP A 290 8.49 28.69 14.73
C ASP A 290 9.97 28.36 14.43
N GLU A 291 10.41 27.10 14.60
CA GLU A 291 11.77 26.66 14.25
C GLU A 291 11.95 26.39 12.73
N GLY A 292 10.85 26.28 11.98
CA GLY A 292 10.83 26.17 10.51
C GLY A 292 11.00 27.51 9.78
N GLU A 293 10.73 28.62 10.47
CA GLU A 293 11.33 29.90 10.11
C GLU A 293 12.73 29.92 10.72
N THR A 294 13.73 29.55 9.92
CA THR A 294 15.11 29.89 10.25
C THR A 294 15.14 31.35 10.67
N CYS A 295 15.49 31.61 11.93
CA CYS A 295 16.08 32.88 12.32
C CYS A 295 17.39 33.00 11.52
N ASP A 296 17.28 33.30 10.23
CA ASP A 296 18.33 33.90 9.45
C ASP A 296 18.63 35.21 10.17
N ILE A 297 19.63 35.16 11.04
CA ILE A 297 20.34 36.34 11.51
C ILE A 297 21.08 36.85 10.27
N HIS A 298 20.34 37.49 9.36
CA HIS A 298 20.92 38.32 8.34
C HIS A 298 21.50 39.54 9.05
N TYR A 299 22.82 39.57 9.15
CA TYR A 299 23.56 40.80 9.43
C TYR A 299 23.29 41.78 8.28
N ASN A 300 22.20 42.55 8.39
CA ASN A 300 21.96 43.70 7.55
C ASN A 300 22.76 44.86 8.14
N GLU A 301 23.96 45.12 7.60
CA GLU A 301 24.88 46.17 8.05
C GLU A 301 24.29 47.61 8.03
N HIS A 302 23.08 47.82 7.50
CA HIS A 302 22.49 49.14 7.41
C HIS A 302 20.98 49.14 7.69
N LYS A 303 20.59 49.08 8.98
CA LYS A 303 19.43 49.77 9.55
C LYS A 303 19.36 49.54 11.07
N SER A 304 19.34 50.63 11.84
CA SER A 304 19.06 50.60 13.27
C SER A 304 17.61 50.14 13.49
N GLY A 305 17.42 48.87 13.87
CA GLY A 305 16.11 48.26 14.13
C GLY A 305 16.29 47.03 15.01
N THR A 306 15.42 46.88 16.00
CA THR A 306 15.53 45.95 17.14
C THR A 306 15.81 44.50 16.74
N VAL A 307 16.85 43.90 17.34
CA VAL A 307 17.30 42.49 17.14
C VAL A 307 16.26 41.46 17.59
N PHE A 308 15.31 41.85 18.45
CA PHE A 308 14.28 40.96 18.98
C PHE A 308 12.89 41.52 18.64
N SER A 309 11.98 40.64 18.21
CA SER A 309 10.60 40.96 17.85
C SER A 309 9.73 41.33 19.06
N ASN A 310 10.05 40.83 20.26
CA ASN A 310 9.36 41.17 21.50
C ASN A 310 10.30 41.08 22.72
N GLN A 311 10.00 41.83 23.78
CA GLN A 311 10.77 41.87 25.03
C GLN A 311 10.86 40.48 25.70
N ASP A 312 9.81 39.67 25.57
CA ASP A 312 9.78 38.30 26.12
C ASP A 312 10.75 37.36 25.41
N VAL A 313 10.93 37.54 24.10
CA VAL A 313 11.88 36.78 23.28
C VAL A 313 13.31 37.17 23.64
N ALA A 314 13.56 38.47 23.81
CA ALA A 314 14.85 38.96 24.32
C ALA A 314 15.15 38.41 25.72
N TYR A 315 14.15 38.40 26.61
CA TYR A 315 14.31 37.92 27.97
C TYR A 315 14.63 36.41 28.01
N ARG A 316 13.91 35.60 27.23
CA ARG A 316 14.23 34.17 27.09
C ARG A 316 15.61 33.94 26.51
N TYR A 317 16.01 34.70 25.49
CA TYR A 317 17.32 34.57 24.85
C TYR A 317 18.49 34.91 25.80
N PHE A 318 18.40 36.00 26.56
CA PHE A 318 19.50 36.42 27.45
C PHE A 318 19.55 35.65 28.76
N PHE A 319 18.39 35.26 29.31
CA PHE A 319 18.32 34.74 30.68
C PHE A 319 17.93 33.26 30.74
N ASN A 320 17.60 32.64 29.60
CA ASN A 320 17.13 31.25 29.51
C ASN A 320 15.98 30.95 30.49
N ARG A 321 15.12 31.96 30.71
CA ARG A 321 13.98 31.93 31.65
C ARG A 321 12.81 32.68 31.03
N SER A 322 11.58 32.29 31.41
CA SER A 322 10.41 33.11 31.11
C SER A 322 10.46 34.43 31.89
N PRO A 323 10.00 35.54 31.29
CA PRO A 323 9.89 36.81 32.00
C PRO A 323 8.95 36.66 33.21
N PRO A 324 9.24 37.33 34.34
CA PRO A 324 8.37 37.31 35.50
C PRO A 324 7.01 37.94 35.14
N MET A 325 5.93 37.19 35.40
CA MET A 325 4.56 37.67 35.19
C MET A 325 4.25 38.83 36.15
N ASP A 326 3.80 39.98 35.60
CA ASP A 326 3.31 41.10 36.39
C ASP A 326 1.95 40.76 37.01
N TYR A 327 1.95 40.45 38.32
CA TYR A 327 0.75 40.12 39.09
C TYR A 327 -0.20 41.30 39.35
N SER A 328 0.08 42.51 38.85
CA SER A 328 -0.64 43.73 39.21
C SER A 328 -2.03 43.88 38.59
N GLN A 329 -2.54 42.91 37.82
CA GLN A 329 -3.89 42.95 37.23
C GLN A 329 -4.85 41.83 37.66
N SER A 330 -4.44 40.88 38.51
CA SER A 330 -5.31 39.73 38.88
C SER A 330 -5.89 39.78 40.31
N ILE A 331 -6.07 40.97 40.90
CA ILE A 331 -6.81 41.11 42.16
C ILE A 331 -8.30 41.22 41.83
N ASN A 332 -8.92 40.11 41.40
CA ASN A 332 -10.38 39.87 41.53
C ASN A 332 -10.77 38.45 41.06
N SER A 333 -10.05 37.42 41.50
CA SER A 333 -10.54 36.05 41.43
C SER A 333 -10.28 35.37 42.76
N LYS A 334 -11.34 35.18 43.55
CA LYS A 334 -11.34 34.30 44.71
C LYS A 334 -11.30 32.86 44.19
N ASN A 335 -10.10 32.34 43.92
CA ASN A 335 -9.81 30.91 43.83
C ASN A 335 -8.31 30.71 44.09
N PRO A 336 -7.90 30.28 45.30
CA PRO A 336 -6.50 30.02 45.59
C PRO A 336 -6.18 28.60 45.13
N ILE A 337 -5.93 28.41 43.84
CA ILE A 337 -5.10 27.29 43.35
C ILE A 337 -4.06 27.88 42.41
N ASN A 338 -2.85 28.05 42.95
CA ASN A 338 -1.68 28.59 42.25
C ASN A 338 -1.36 27.76 41.00
N ALA A 339 -1.73 28.25 39.81
CA ALA A 339 -1.37 27.62 38.53
C ALA A 339 0.17 27.51 38.33
N ALA A 340 0.96 28.44 38.91
CA ALA A 340 2.42 28.47 38.78
C ALA A 340 3.15 27.42 39.65
N ASN A 341 2.62 27.09 40.83
CA ASN A 341 3.27 26.10 41.71
C ASN A 341 3.00 24.65 41.29
N VAL A 342 2.00 24.40 40.43
CA VAL A 342 1.69 23.06 39.92
C VAL A 342 2.50 22.74 38.64
N GLN A 343 2.93 23.76 37.88
CA GLN A 343 3.83 23.59 36.72
C GLN A 343 5.19 22.98 37.11
N HIS A 344 5.69 23.23 38.32
CA HIS A 344 6.94 22.64 38.81
C HIS A 344 6.78 21.27 39.48
N ILE A 345 5.55 20.84 39.81
CA ILE A 345 5.30 19.52 40.44
C ILE A 345 5.23 18.42 39.38
N PHE A 346 4.85 18.76 38.15
CA PHE A 346 4.81 17.83 37.01
C PHE A 346 5.98 18.11 36.07
N ASN A 347 7.10 17.41 36.29
CA ASN A 347 8.23 17.41 35.34
C ASN A 347 7.72 17.06 33.93
N ALA A 348 8.10 17.85 32.90
CA ALA A 348 7.77 17.60 31.49
C ALA A 348 8.08 16.16 31.04
N LYS A 349 9.14 15.54 31.60
CA LYS A 349 9.50 14.12 31.40
C LYS A 349 8.43 13.11 31.83
N ASN A 350 7.58 13.46 32.80
CA ASN A 350 6.51 12.58 33.26
C ASN A 350 5.26 12.67 32.38
N LEU A 351 5.07 13.79 31.65
CA LEU A 351 3.98 13.94 30.68
C LEU A 351 4.33 13.36 29.30
N GLU A 352 5.61 13.27 28.95
CA GLU A 352 6.06 12.65 27.69
C GLU A 352 5.45 11.25 27.46
N LYS A 353 5.34 10.45 28.52
CA LYS A 353 4.74 9.10 28.46
C LYS A 353 3.26 9.12 28.01
N TYR A 354 2.54 10.19 28.34
CA TYR A 354 1.13 10.35 27.96
C TYR A 354 1.00 11.03 26.60
N THR A 355 1.88 11.97 26.26
CA THR A 355 1.87 12.62 24.94
C THR A 355 2.24 11.65 23.83
N THR A 356 3.09 10.63 24.09
CA THR A 356 3.36 9.56 23.10
C THR A 356 2.12 8.71 22.78
N LEU A 357 1.14 8.65 23.68
CA LEU A 357 -0.13 7.95 23.43
C LEU A 357 -1.09 8.78 22.57
N LEU A 358 -0.85 10.08 22.44
CA LEU A 358 -1.61 11.01 21.60
C LEU A 358 -0.93 11.24 20.23
N ASP A 359 0.11 10.47 19.91
CA ASP A 359 0.83 10.55 18.64
C ASP A 359 -0.11 10.29 17.45
N GLN A 360 -0.17 11.22 16.50
CA GLN A 360 -1.02 11.11 15.31
C GLN A 360 -0.63 9.91 14.43
N ASN A 361 0.61 9.41 14.53
CA ASN A 361 1.01 8.17 13.84
C ASN A 361 0.34 6.91 14.40
N SER A 362 -0.46 7.01 15.47
CA SER A 362 -1.22 5.86 16.01
C SER A 362 -2.19 5.29 14.97
N TRP A 363 -2.80 6.14 14.14
CA TRP A 363 -3.70 5.72 13.05
C TRP A 363 -2.97 4.92 11.98
N LEU A 364 -1.75 5.34 11.61
CA LEU A 364 -0.91 4.60 10.66
C LEU A 364 -0.51 3.24 11.21
N LYS A 365 -0.05 3.18 12.48
CA LYS A 365 0.31 1.93 13.15
C LYS A 365 -0.90 0.99 13.29
N LEU A 366 -2.08 1.54 13.59
CA LEU A 366 -3.32 0.76 13.66
C LEU A 366 -3.72 0.21 12.28
N ASN A 367 -3.56 1.01 11.24
CA ASN A 367 -3.81 0.58 9.87
C ASN A 367 -2.85 -0.52 9.42
N GLU A 368 -1.55 -0.38 9.70
CA GLU A 368 -0.54 -1.43 9.42
C GLU A 368 -0.89 -2.74 10.14
N LEU A 369 -1.26 -2.67 11.42
CA LEU A 369 -1.67 -3.84 12.19
C LEU A 369 -2.95 -4.48 11.62
N PHE A 370 -3.92 -3.67 11.22
CA PHE A 370 -5.13 -4.14 10.55
C PHE A 370 -4.81 -4.86 9.23
N LEU A 371 -4.03 -4.24 8.35
CA LEU A 371 -3.67 -4.81 7.05
C LEU A 371 -2.87 -6.10 7.22
N ASP A 372 -2.00 -6.16 8.23
CA ASP A 372 -1.26 -7.36 8.59
C ASP A 372 -2.18 -8.53 8.95
N GLU A 373 -3.17 -8.30 9.81
CA GLU A 373 -4.14 -9.33 10.19
C GLU A 373 -5.06 -9.71 9.04
N TYR A 374 -5.53 -8.72 8.29
CA TYR A 374 -6.42 -8.89 7.15
C TYR A 374 -5.74 -9.71 6.05
N TYR A 375 -4.56 -9.29 5.61
CA TYR A 375 -3.79 -9.99 4.58
C TYR A 375 -3.33 -11.37 5.05
N SER A 376 -2.97 -11.52 6.34
CA SER A 376 -2.67 -12.83 6.91
C SER A 376 -3.89 -13.78 6.87
N MET A 377 -5.10 -13.26 7.11
CA MET A 377 -6.33 -14.06 7.06
C MET A 377 -6.62 -14.61 5.65
N TYR A 378 -6.46 -13.77 4.63
CA TYR A 378 -6.72 -14.14 3.24
C TYR A 378 -5.50 -14.69 2.49
N LYS A 379 -4.33 -14.76 3.16
CA LYS A 379 -3.03 -15.08 2.55
C LYS A 379 -2.66 -14.18 1.35
N ILE A 380 -3.03 -12.90 1.47
CA ILE A 380 -2.66 -11.89 0.50
C ILE A 380 -1.19 -11.47 0.77
N PRO A 381 -0.35 -11.31 -0.26
CA PRO A 381 1.00 -10.76 -0.08
C PRO A 381 0.92 -9.32 0.44
N LYS A 382 1.68 -9.00 1.50
CA LYS A 382 1.77 -7.64 2.05
C LYS A 382 2.39 -6.66 1.06
N ASN A 383 3.42 -7.10 0.35
CA ASN A 383 4.10 -6.31 -0.66
C ASN A 383 3.35 -6.42 -2.00
N ASP A 384 3.21 -5.31 -2.69
CA ASP A 384 2.60 -5.28 -4.03
C ASP A 384 3.48 -6.01 -5.05
N PRO A 385 2.99 -7.08 -5.70
CA PRO A 385 3.80 -7.85 -6.65
C PRO A 385 4.28 -7.01 -7.84
N LEU A 386 3.48 -6.02 -8.26
CA LEU A 386 3.86 -5.06 -9.30
C LEU A 386 5.17 -4.32 -8.94
N LEU A 387 5.24 -3.78 -7.73
CA LEU A 387 6.41 -3.01 -7.27
C LEU A 387 7.65 -3.90 -7.15
N ILE A 388 7.48 -5.17 -6.75
CA ILE A 388 8.56 -6.15 -6.72
C ILE A 388 9.12 -6.36 -8.13
N TYR A 389 8.26 -6.68 -9.12
CA TYR A 389 8.71 -6.95 -10.48
C TYR A 389 9.33 -5.71 -11.14
N ILE A 390 8.77 -4.52 -10.92
CA ILE A 390 9.35 -3.26 -11.40
C ILE A 390 10.74 -3.05 -10.78
N SER A 391 10.86 -3.21 -9.46
CA SER A 391 12.15 -3.04 -8.77
C SER A 391 13.21 -4.02 -9.27
N MET A 392 12.83 -5.28 -9.48
CA MET A 392 13.71 -6.30 -10.04
C MET A 392 14.10 -5.99 -11.49
N GLY A 393 13.14 -5.60 -12.33
CA GLY A 393 13.37 -5.26 -13.73
C GLY A 393 14.29 -4.05 -13.89
N ILE A 394 14.04 -2.98 -13.12
CA ILE A 394 14.90 -1.79 -13.10
C ILE A 394 16.30 -2.16 -12.64
N SER A 395 16.45 -2.93 -11.56
CA SER A 395 17.76 -3.35 -11.04
C SER A 395 18.54 -4.18 -12.08
N ALA A 396 17.86 -5.02 -12.86
CA ALA A 396 18.48 -5.81 -13.93
C ALA A 396 18.95 -4.98 -15.13
N MET A 397 18.35 -3.80 -15.36
CA MET A 397 18.71 -2.88 -16.45
C MET A 397 19.59 -1.71 -16.00
N LYS A 398 19.65 -1.42 -14.70
CA LYS A 398 20.37 -0.27 -14.14
C LYS A 398 21.88 -0.50 -14.27
N THR A 399 22.49 0.24 -15.20
CA THR A 399 23.94 0.23 -15.39
C THR A 399 24.59 1.35 -14.58
N LYS A 400 25.93 1.29 -14.41
CA LYS A 400 26.69 2.37 -13.76
C LYS A 400 26.59 3.71 -14.48
N GLU A 401 26.21 3.71 -15.75
CA GLU A 401 26.01 4.95 -16.53
C GLU A 401 24.65 5.60 -16.23
N CYS A 402 23.68 4.84 -15.69
CA CYS A 402 22.37 5.36 -15.39
C CYS A 402 22.44 6.45 -14.30
N LEU A 403 21.58 7.47 -14.43
CA LEU A 403 21.41 8.58 -13.47
C LEU A 403 22.63 9.51 -13.30
N HIS A 404 23.68 9.33 -14.10
CA HIS A 404 24.81 10.26 -14.09
C HIS A 404 24.49 11.44 -15.01
N ASN A 405 24.39 12.63 -14.44
CA ASN A 405 24.49 13.86 -15.21
C ASN A 405 25.95 14.01 -15.61
N HIS A 406 26.25 14.04 -16.90
CA HIS A 406 27.56 14.50 -17.38
C HIS A 406 27.58 16.03 -17.26
N PRO A 407 28.28 16.63 -16.27
CA PRO A 407 28.43 18.07 -16.26
C PRO A 407 29.22 18.48 -17.51
N SER A 408 28.68 19.43 -18.26
CA SER A 408 29.26 19.98 -19.47
C SER A 408 30.61 20.63 -19.16
N ILE A 409 31.71 19.97 -19.54
CA ILE A 409 33.07 20.51 -19.32
C ILE A 409 33.44 21.58 -20.35
N ASP A 410 32.71 21.72 -21.48
CA ASP A 410 33.03 22.74 -22.49
C ASP A 410 31.79 23.19 -23.32
N PRO A 411 31.45 24.49 -23.36
CA PRO A 411 30.31 25.05 -24.10
C PRO A 411 30.28 24.71 -25.59
N ARG A 412 31.44 24.36 -26.20
CA ARG A 412 31.55 23.98 -27.62
C ARG A 412 30.94 22.61 -27.93
N TYR A 413 30.77 21.76 -26.93
CA TYR A 413 30.27 20.39 -27.08
C TYR A 413 28.84 20.21 -26.53
N ASN A 414 28.20 21.28 -26.06
CA ASN A 414 26.80 21.27 -25.62
C ASN A 414 25.85 20.71 -26.69
N VAL A 415 26.16 20.92 -27.97
CA VAL A 415 25.37 20.39 -29.09
C VAL A 415 25.53 18.87 -29.22
N LEU A 416 26.72 18.31 -28.99
CA LEU A 416 26.92 16.85 -29.01
C LEU A 416 26.22 16.17 -27.84
N GLU A 417 26.29 16.76 -26.64
CA GLU A 417 25.55 16.24 -25.47
C GLU A 417 24.04 16.38 -25.66
N HIS A 418 23.53 17.52 -26.15
CA HIS A 418 22.11 17.66 -26.52
C HIS A 418 21.68 16.69 -27.63
N TYR A 419 22.56 16.31 -28.56
CA TYR A 419 22.23 15.28 -29.55
C TYR A 419 22.26 13.86 -28.96
N SER A 420 23.08 13.61 -27.95
CA SER A 420 23.10 12.35 -27.19
C SER A 420 21.93 12.23 -26.22
N THR A 421 21.43 13.34 -25.65
CA THR A 421 20.38 13.33 -24.62
C THR A 421 19.00 13.75 -25.11
N ALA A 422 18.89 14.64 -26.11
CA ALA A 422 17.62 15.25 -26.49
C ALA A 422 17.12 14.91 -27.91
N ASP A 423 17.95 14.42 -28.84
CA ASP A 423 17.53 14.37 -30.25
C ASP A 423 17.97 13.11 -31.03
N LYS A 424 17.21 12.02 -30.84
CA LYS A 424 17.05 10.88 -31.77
C LYS A 424 18.27 9.99 -32.02
N LEU A 425 18.95 9.58 -30.96
CA LEU A 425 19.45 8.21 -30.87
C LEU A 425 18.40 7.44 -30.07
N GLU A 426 17.75 6.43 -30.67
CA GLU A 426 16.59 5.67 -30.17
C GLU A 426 16.87 4.82 -28.90
N ASN A 427 17.74 5.26 -28.00
CA ASN A 427 17.97 4.59 -26.72
C ASN A 427 17.51 5.49 -25.58
N GLN A 428 16.19 5.64 -25.44
CA GLN A 428 15.61 6.10 -24.18
C GLN A 428 15.86 5.00 -23.15
N CYS A 429 16.92 5.14 -22.35
CA CYS A 429 17.17 4.21 -21.26
C CYS A 429 15.92 4.21 -20.34
N PRO A 430 15.22 3.08 -20.19
CA PRO A 430 13.97 3.04 -19.42
C PRO A 430 14.23 3.43 -17.95
N VAL A 431 15.40 3.08 -17.42
CA VAL A 431 15.84 3.42 -16.05
C VAL A 431 16.02 4.93 -15.86
N CYS A 432 16.55 5.65 -16.86
CA CYS A 432 16.80 7.08 -16.78
C CYS A 432 15.61 7.94 -17.21
N SER A 433 14.48 7.33 -17.59
CA SER A 433 13.27 8.09 -17.91
C SER A 433 12.79 8.90 -16.71
N GLU A 434 12.10 10.00 -16.96
CA GLU A 434 11.59 10.90 -15.91
C GLU A 434 10.77 10.17 -14.83
N TYR A 435 9.97 9.18 -15.24
CA TYR A 435 9.10 8.42 -14.34
C TYR A 435 9.84 7.36 -13.52
N PHE A 436 10.88 6.72 -14.08
CA PHE A 436 11.62 5.65 -13.41
C PHE A 436 12.90 6.12 -12.71
N ALA A 437 13.44 7.29 -13.07
CA ALA A 437 14.66 7.83 -12.47
C ALA A 437 14.56 7.96 -10.94
N PRO A 438 13.48 8.53 -10.35
CA PRO A 438 13.34 8.62 -8.89
C PRO A 438 13.26 7.25 -8.21
N LEU A 439 12.59 6.29 -8.86
CA LEU A 439 12.45 4.91 -8.34
C LEU A 439 13.77 4.15 -8.41
N SER A 440 14.59 4.43 -9.43
CA SER A 440 15.83 3.70 -9.69
C SER A 440 17.01 4.16 -8.85
N GLU A 441 16.98 5.36 -8.27
CA GLU A 441 18.10 5.94 -7.51
C GLU A 441 18.61 5.00 -6.40
N LYS A 442 17.67 4.50 -5.57
CA LYS A 442 17.97 3.63 -4.41
C LYS A 442 18.16 2.15 -4.76
N LEU A 443 17.93 1.74 -6.00
CA LEU A 443 18.03 0.35 -6.44
C LEU A 443 19.48 -0.06 -6.77
N PRO A 444 19.85 -1.34 -6.59
CA PRO A 444 21.19 -1.82 -6.93
C PRO A 444 21.45 -1.78 -8.45
N TYR A 445 22.73 -1.72 -8.82
CA TYR A 445 23.16 -1.88 -10.21
C TYR A 445 23.14 -3.34 -10.65
N ALA A 446 22.90 -3.57 -11.94
CA ALA A 446 22.96 -4.88 -12.54
C ALA A 446 24.35 -5.52 -12.38
N HIS A 447 24.38 -6.76 -11.90
CA HIS A 447 25.60 -7.54 -11.79
C HIS A 447 25.80 -8.39 -13.04
N HIS A 448 26.43 -7.82 -14.07
CA HIS A 448 26.79 -8.57 -15.27
C HIS A 448 28.04 -9.43 -15.00
N THR A 449 27.85 -10.76 -14.91
CA THR A 449 28.95 -11.72 -14.74
C THR A 449 29.71 -11.99 -16.04
N GLU A 450 29.07 -11.73 -17.18
CA GLU A 450 29.63 -11.95 -18.52
C GLU A 450 29.72 -10.62 -19.25
N SER A 451 30.91 -10.31 -19.80
CA SER A 451 31.07 -9.18 -20.71
C SER A 451 30.62 -9.61 -22.10
N LYS A 452 29.56 -8.99 -22.63
CA LYS A 452 29.18 -9.16 -24.03
C LYS A 452 29.98 -8.18 -24.88
N LEU A 453 30.86 -8.70 -25.74
CA LEU A 453 31.46 -7.90 -26.81
C LEU A 453 30.39 -7.53 -27.84
N PHE A 454 30.56 -6.37 -28.49
CA PHE A 454 29.74 -5.99 -29.64
C PHE A 454 29.93 -6.98 -30.79
N GLU A 455 29.01 -6.99 -31.76
CA GLU A 455 29.16 -7.81 -32.97
C GLU A 455 30.41 -7.41 -33.76
N ASN A 456 30.74 -6.12 -33.81
CA ASN A 456 31.90 -5.59 -34.54
C ASN A 456 32.78 -4.70 -33.65
N PRO A 457 33.47 -5.26 -32.65
CA PRO A 457 34.16 -4.47 -31.64
C PRO A 457 35.49 -3.92 -32.18
N VAL A 458 35.66 -2.61 -32.14
CA VAL A 458 36.87 -1.89 -32.51
C VAL A 458 37.35 -1.03 -31.35
N MET A 459 38.65 -1.08 -31.07
CA MET A 459 39.30 -0.22 -30.10
C MET A 459 39.88 0.99 -30.82
N LEU A 460 39.53 2.18 -30.34
CA LEU A 460 40.13 3.44 -30.76
C LEU A 460 41.49 3.64 -30.07
N PRO A 461 42.39 4.50 -30.59
CA PRO A 461 43.65 4.84 -29.93
C PRO A 461 43.50 5.43 -28.52
N SER A 462 42.29 5.87 -28.17
CA SER A 462 41.92 6.26 -26.81
C SER A 462 41.89 5.10 -25.81
N GLY A 463 41.90 3.84 -26.27
CA GLY A 463 41.71 2.64 -25.46
C GLY A 463 40.25 2.27 -25.22
N ASN A 464 39.29 3.05 -25.74
CA ASN A 464 37.87 2.76 -25.63
C ASN A 464 37.42 1.81 -26.76
N VAL A 465 36.55 0.85 -26.43
CA VAL A 465 36.01 -0.13 -27.38
C VAL A 465 34.57 0.21 -27.74
N PHE A 466 34.26 0.24 -29.03
CA PHE A 466 32.94 0.54 -29.56
C PHE A 466 32.55 -0.46 -30.67
N ASP A 467 31.27 -0.54 -30.99
CA ASP A 467 30.83 -1.21 -32.22
C ASP A 467 31.16 -0.33 -33.44
N SER A 468 31.89 -0.90 -34.41
CA SER A 468 32.33 -0.17 -35.59
C SER A 468 31.18 0.33 -36.45
N ALA A 469 30.08 -0.43 -36.58
CA ALA A 469 28.96 -0.03 -37.42
C ALA A 469 28.21 1.14 -36.76
N ILE A 470 28.00 1.07 -35.45
CA ILE A 470 27.36 2.14 -34.67
C ILE A 470 28.22 3.42 -34.70
N LEU A 471 29.53 3.30 -34.53
CA LEU A 471 30.44 4.45 -34.53
C LEU A 471 30.46 5.18 -35.88
N LYS A 472 30.44 4.43 -36.99
CA LYS A 472 30.35 5.00 -38.35
C LYS A 472 28.99 5.63 -38.62
N LEU A 473 27.91 5.02 -38.13
CA LEU A 473 26.56 5.58 -38.22
C LEU A 473 26.46 6.91 -37.47
N LEU A 474 27.05 6.99 -36.27
CA LEU A 474 27.13 8.23 -35.48
C LEU A 474 27.89 9.32 -36.26
N ALA A 475 29.09 9.02 -36.77
CA ALA A 475 29.89 9.97 -37.54
C ALA A 475 29.15 10.49 -38.79
N LYS A 476 28.45 9.61 -39.52
CA LYS A 476 27.60 9.98 -40.66
C LYS A 476 26.46 10.91 -40.25
N THR A 477 25.82 10.64 -39.10
CA THR A 477 24.71 11.44 -38.57
C THR A 477 25.19 12.83 -38.14
N LEU A 478 26.30 12.90 -37.41
CA LEU A 478 26.93 14.16 -36.98
C LEU A 478 27.36 15.02 -38.17
N ARG A 479 27.92 14.40 -39.22
CA ARG A 479 28.29 15.08 -40.47
C ARG A 479 27.06 15.63 -41.19
N LYS A 480 25.99 14.83 -41.33
CA LYS A 480 24.74 15.24 -42.00
C LYS A 480 24.07 16.42 -41.30
N LYS A 481 24.14 16.47 -39.97
CA LYS A 481 23.55 17.53 -39.15
C LYS A 481 24.48 18.75 -38.97
N GLY A 482 25.71 18.70 -39.49
CA GLY A 482 26.65 19.83 -39.45
C GLY A 482 27.23 20.14 -38.06
N ILE A 483 27.10 19.21 -37.11
CA ILE A 483 27.49 19.42 -35.70
C ILE A 483 29.01 19.37 -35.54
N VAL A 484 29.66 18.46 -36.28
CA VAL A 484 31.13 18.28 -36.28
C VAL A 484 31.62 18.21 -37.72
N LYS A 485 32.70 18.92 -38.02
CA LYS A 485 33.41 18.82 -39.30
C LYS A 485 34.27 17.55 -39.30
N LEU A 486 33.74 16.47 -39.86
CA LEU A 486 34.43 15.18 -40.02
C LEU A 486 34.63 14.86 -41.50
N ASN A 487 35.84 14.47 -41.87
CA ASN A 487 36.13 13.89 -43.19
C ASN A 487 35.46 12.52 -43.35
N ARG A 488 35.38 12.00 -44.59
CA ARG A 488 34.64 10.75 -44.90
C ARG A 488 35.03 9.56 -44.01
N ASN A 489 36.29 9.47 -43.65
CA ASN A 489 36.90 8.35 -42.92
C ASN A 489 37.26 8.72 -41.46
N GLU A 490 36.69 9.81 -40.93
CA GLU A 490 36.93 10.25 -39.55
C GLU A 490 35.71 9.97 -38.67
N VAL A 491 35.99 9.48 -37.48
CA VAL A 491 35.01 9.27 -36.40
C VAL A 491 35.42 10.07 -35.17
N ILE A 492 34.45 10.40 -34.32
CA ILE A 492 34.71 11.01 -33.03
C ILE A 492 34.53 9.97 -31.92
N ASP A 493 35.48 9.89 -30.98
CA ASP A 493 35.31 9.13 -29.74
C ASP A 493 34.19 9.80 -28.91
N PRO A 494 33.06 9.12 -28.64
CA PRO A 494 31.94 9.71 -27.90
C PRO A 494 32.28 10.11 -26.46
N ILE A 495 33.27 9.45 -25.85
CA ILE A 495 33.67 9.65 -24.46
C ILE A 495 34.77 10.71 -24.37
N LYS A 496 35.86 10.54 -25.14
CA LYS A 496 37.01 11.47 -25.09
C LYS A 496 36.87 12.68 -26.01
N LYS A 497 35.88 12.68 -26.91
CA LYS A 497 35.59 13.77 -27.87
C LYS A 497 36.76 14.10 -28.81
N ILE A 498 37.64 13.13 -29.07
CA ILE A 498 38.80 13.22 -29.98
C ILE A 498 38.45 12.56 -31.32
N VAL A 499 38.90 13.15 -32.43
CA VAL A 499 38.69 12.62 -33.78
C VAL A 499 39.81 11.65 -34.14
N TYR A 500 39.43 10.48 -34.67
CA TYR A 500 40.33 9.43 -35.14
C TYR A 500 39.98 9.02 -36.56
N ASN A 501 40.96 8.49 -37.30
CA ASN A 501 40.71 7.92 -38.62
C ASN A 501 40.25 6.46 -38.50
N GLU A 502 39.43 6.00 -39.43
CA GLU A 502 39.06 4.58 -39.55
C GLU A 502 40.28 3.66 -39.71
N SER A 503 41.41 4.16 -40.22
CA SER A 503 42.67 3.40 -40.28
C SER A 503 43.26 3.07 -38.91
N ASP A 504 42.89 3.82 -37.87
CA ASP A 504 43.50 3.71 -36.54
C ASP A 504 42.75 2.70 -35.66
N PHE A 505 41.72 2.04 -36.20
CA PHE A 505 40.90 1.08 -35.47
C PHE A 505 41.63 -0.24 -35.30
N ILE A 506 41.59 -0.77 -34.08
CA ILE A 506 42.10 -2.11 -33.79
C ILE A 506 40.89 -3.01 -33.57
N THR A 507 40.66 -3.96 -34.47
CA THR A 507 39.59 -4.97 -34.29
C THR A 507 39.91 -5.83 -33.09
N MET A 508 38.98 -5.90 -32.15
CA MET A 508 39.11 -6.71 -30.95
C MET A 508 38.48 -8.08 -31.17
N TYR A 509 39.08 -9.13 -30.61
CA TYR A 509 38.49 -10.46 -30.57
C TYR A 509 38.30 -10.88 -29.12
N PRO A 510 37.19 -11.54 -28.77
CA PRO A 510 37.01 -12.08 -27.44
C PRO A 510 38.11 -13.14 -27.18
N THR A 511 38.88 -12.93 -26.11
CA THR A 511 39.90 -13.88 -25.61
C THR A 511 39.32 -14.82 -24.59
#